data_AF-A0A2R6ALT0-F1
#
_entry.id   AF-A0A2R6ALT0-F1
#
_cell.length_a   1.000
_cell.length_b   1.000
_cell.length_c   1.000
_cell.angle_alpha   90.00
_cell.angle_beta   90.00
_cell.angle_gamma   90.00
#
_symmetry.space_group_name_H-M   'P 1'
#
loop_
_entity.id
_entity.type
_entity.pdbx_description
1 polymer ?
#
loop_
_entity_poly.entity_id
_entity_poly.type
_entity_poly.pdbx_seq_one_letter_code
_entity_poly.pdbx_strand_id
1 'polypeptide(L)' 'MSARIFSGSNHPLIAYLMAGYPTLNRSLEAAEIVFKAGADALELGVPFSDPLADGP' A
#
# COMPACT_ATOMS: atom_id res chain seq x y z
N MET A 1 12.09 -7.53 3.09
CA MET A 1 11.64 -7.09 1.76
C MET A 1 12.31 -8.02 0.72
N SER A 2 11.55 -8.86 0.02
CA SER A 2 12.12 -9.84 -0.91
C SER A 2 12.40 -9.17 -2.26
N ALA A 3 13.67 -9.11 -2.68
CA ALA A 3 14.07 -8.55 -3.98
C ALA A 3 13.45 -9.30 -5.18
N ARG A 4 12.78 -10.44 -4.96
CA ARG A 4 12.10 -11.23 -6.00
C ARG A 4 11.02 -10.46 -6.76
N ILE A 5 10.36 -9.49 -6.13
CA ILE A 5 9.30 -8.71 -6.78
C ILE A 5 9.89 -7.85 -7.92
N PHE A 6 11.18 -7.51 -7.84
CA PHE A 6 11.90 -6.68 -8.81
C PHE A 6 12.82 -7.49 -9.73
N SER A 7 12.85 -8.83 -9.63
CA SER A 7 13.81 -9.67 -10.37
C SER A 7 13.34 -10.08 -11.78
N GLY A 8 12.11 -9.75 -12.16
CA GLY A 8 11.57 -10.02 -13.50
C GLY A 8 11.67 -8.82 -14.45
N SER A 9 11.29 -9.01 -15.71
CA SER A 9 11.16 -7.93 -16.70
C SER A 9 9.87 -7.11 -16.55
N ASN A 10 9.07 -7.39 -15.53
CA ASN A 10 7.82 -6.67 -15.24
C ASN A 10 8.10 -5.43 -14.40
N HIS A 11 7.34 -4.36 -14.65
CA HIS A 11 7.28 -3.20 -13.77
C HIS A 11 6.29 -3.49 -12.63
N PRO A 12 6.72 -3.56 -11.37
CA PRO A 12 5.83 -3.88 -10.28
C PRO A 12 4.87 -2.73 -9.97
N LEU A 13 3.62 -3.06 -9.70
CA LEU A 13 2.61 -2.13 -9.21
C LEU A 13 2.65 -2.10 -7.68
N ILE A 14 3.00 -0.94 -7.12
CA ILE A 14 3.02 -0.71 -5.68
C ILE A 14 1.83 0.19 -5.33
N ALA A 15 0.83 -0.36 -4.64
CA ALA A 15 -0.29 0.42 -4.12
C ALA A 15 0.12 1.09 -2.81
N TYR A 16 -0.41 2.29 -2.53
CA TYR A 16 -0.27 2.96 -1.24
C TYR A 16 -1.61 2.99 -0.50
N LEU A 17 -1.60 2.65 0.80
CA LEU A 17 -2.75 2.81 1.70
C LEU A 17 -2.31 3.40 3.04
N MET A 18 -3.16 4.23 3.65
CA MET A 18 -2.96 4.68 5.03
C MET A 18 -3.49 3.64 6.01
N ALA A 19 -2.66 3.20 6.97
CA ALA A 19 -3.07 2.22 7.96
C ALA A 19 -4.21 2.75 8.83
N GLY A 20 -5.26 1.94 8.98
CA GLY A 20 -6.39 2.26 9.84
C GLY A 20 -7.43 3.21 9.24
N TYR A 21 -7.22 3.75 8.04
CA TYR A 21 -8.19 4.60 7.35
C TYR A 21 -9.15 3.78 6.45
N PRO A 22 -10.45 4.11 6.41
CA PRO A 22 -11.18 4.98 7.35
C PRO A 22 -11.45 4.30 8.71
N THR A 23 -11.33 2.97 8.77
CA THR A 23 -11.34 2.18 10.01
C THR A 23 -10.36 1.02 9.85
N LEU A 24 -9.95 0.39 10.96
CA LEU A 24 -9.06 -0.78 10.92
C LEU A 24 -9.60 -1.89 10.00
N ASN A 25 -10.88 -2.23 10.11
CA ASN A 25 -11.49 -3.28 9.29
C ASN A 25 -11.52 -2.92 7.81
N ARG A 26 -11.85 -1.66 7.48
CA ARG A 26 -11.87 -1.20 6.07
C ARG A 26 -10.47 -1.09 5.48
N SER A 27 -9.47 -0.74 6.28
CA SER A 27 -8.06 -0.72 5.87
C SER A 27 -7.57 -2.12 5.49
N LEU A 28 -7.94 -3.15 6.25
CA LEU A 28 -7.64 -4.55 5.92
C LEU A 28 -8.35 -5.02 4.66
N GLU A 29 -9.64 -4.71 4.52
CA GLU A 29 -10.40 -5.03 3.30
C GLU A 29 -9.81 -4.36 2.06
N ALA A 30 -9.41 -3.09 2.17
CA ALA A 30 -8.75 -2.36 1.09
C ALA A 30 -7.41 -3.01 0.70
N ALA A 31 -6.60 -3.43 1.68
CA ALA A 31 -5.36 -4.15 1.43
C ALA A 31 -5.59 -5.46 0.65
N GLU A 32 -6.62 -6.23 1.00
CA GLU A 32 -6.98 -7.43 0.23
C GLU A 32 -7.44 -7.11 -1.20
N ILE A 33 -8.23 -6.05 -1.37
CA ILE A 33 -8.76 -5.64 -2.69
C ILE A 33 -7.62 -5.25 -3.62
N VAL A 34 -6.64 -4.47 -3.16
CA VAL A 34 -5.53 -4.03 -4.04
C VAL A 34 -4.67 -5.21 -4.51
N PHE A 35 -4.44 -6.21 -3.67
CA PHE A 35 -3.76 -7.44 -4.10
C PHE A 35 -4.60 -8.25 -5.08
N LYS A 36 -5.92 -8.39 -4.84
CA LYS A 36 -6.85 -9.04 -5.80
C LYS A 36 -6.91 -8.30 -7.14
N ALA A 37 -6.69 -7.00 -7.14
CA ALA A 37 -6.62 -6.15 -8.33
C ALA A 37 -5.27 -6.21 -9.07
N GLY A 38 -4.28 -6.90 -8.53
CA GLY A 38 -2.99 -7.13 -9.19
C GLY A 38 -1.84 -6.24 -8.70
N ALA A 39 -1.95 -5.60 -7.53
CA ALA A 39 -0.77 -4.99 -6.90
C ALA A 39 0.26 -6.08 -6.54
N ASP A 40 1.53 -5.82 -6.83
CA ASP A 40 2.65 -6.69 -6.49
C ASP A 40 3.15 -6.44 -5.05
N ALA A 41 2.97 -5.20 -4.57
CA ALA A 41 3.32 -4.80 -3.22
C ALA A 41 2.35 -3.73 -2.69
N LEU A 42 2.33 -3.60 -1.36
CA LEU A 42 1.61 -2.57 -0.65
C LEU A 42 2.60 -1.73 0.16
N GLU A 43 2.61 -0.43 -0.09
CA GLU A 43 3.19 0.58 0.77
C GLU A 43 2.15 1.01 1.80
N LEU A 44 2.46 0.81 3.08
CA LEU A 44 1.55 1.12 4.17
C LEU A 44 2.02 2.37 4.91
N GLY A 45 1.27 3.47 4.77
CA GLY A 45 1.49 4.68 5.53
C GLY A 45 1.14 4.49 7.01
N VAL A 46 2.03 4.96 7.89
CA VAL A 46 1.73 5.07 9.32
C VAL A 46 1.09 6.44 9.56
N PRO A 47 -0.12 6.52 10.17
CA PRO A 47 -0.79 7.80 10.38
C PRO A 47 0.07 8.73 11.23
N PHE A 48 0.23 9.96 10.74
CA PHE A 48 0.97 11.03 11.39
C PHE A 48 0.09 12.28 11.44
N SER A 49 0.13 13.02 12.56
CA SER A 49 -0.75 14.18 12.79
C SER A 49 -0.43 15.36 11.88
N ASP A 50 0.84 15.50 11.48
CA ASP A 50 1.35 16.65 10.75
C ASP A 50 2.15 16.21 9.51
N PRO A 51 1.50 15.62 8.49
CA PRO A 51 2.18 15.03 7.34
C PRO A 51 2.64 16.09 6.33
N LEU A 52 3.72 16.81 6.68
CA LEU A 52 4.25 17.94 5.89
C LEU A 52 4.73 17.56 4.49
N ALA A 53 5.08 16.29 4.28
CA ALA A 53 5.61 15.78 3.01
C ALA A 53 4.56 15.07 2.15
N ASP A 54 3.36 14.81 2.69
CA ASP A 54 2.28 14.19 1.94
C ASP A 54 1.46 15.25 1.19
N GLY A 55 0.79 14.84 0.10
CA GLY A 55 -0.11 15.70 -0.66
C GLY A 55 -1.40 16.05 0.11
N PRO A 56 -2.15 17.08 -0.34
CA PRO A 56 -3.44 17.45 0.24
C PRO A 56 -4.57 16.45 -0.06
#